data_AF-A0A6A4GX56-F1
#
_entry.id   AF-A0A6A4GX56-F1
#
_cell.length_a   1.000
_cell.length_b   1.000
_cell.length_c   1.000
_cell.angle_alpha   90.00
_cell.angle_beta   90.00
_cell.angle_gamma   90.00
#
_symmetry.space_group_name_H-M   'P 1'
#
loop_
_entity.id
_entity.type
_entity.pdbx_description
1 polymer ?
#
loop_
_entity_poly.entity_id
_entity_poly.type
_entity_poly.pdbx_seq_one_letter_code
_entity_poly.pdbx_strand_id
1 'polypeptide(L)'
;MYGYPLNIGIGIDNFGSSQNLWYAFHATKDIALQDWVLASHLETAEHPPDVFLSDCALSLISGCAKTIPLSLHLFCLHHLNGNVTTNLQASLGPEWTNFARDFWAAYCAVSLDNFDHLFDHLCTHYPFTI
;
A
#
# COMPACT_ATOMS: atom_id res chain seq x y z
N MET A 1 20.23 -14.30 -5.02
CA MET A 1 18.80 -14.09 -4.71
C MET A 1 18.02 -14.37 -6.00
N TYR A 2 17.09 -15.32 -6.02
CA TYR A 2 16.52 -15.88 -7.27
C TYR A 2 15.51 -14.98 -8.00
N GLY A 3 15.23 -13.77 -7.51
CA GLY A 3 14.44 -12.76 -8.22
C GLY A 3 12.91 -12.95 -8.21
N TYR A 4 12.39 -14.03 -7.64
CA TYR A 4 10.96 -14.30 -7.54
C TYR A 4 10.30 -13.44 -6.45
N PRO A 5 9.29 -12.62 -6.77
CA PRO A 5 8.51 -11.92 -5.76
C PRO A 5 7.75 -12.90 -4.86
N LEU A 6 7.65 -12.56 -3.58
CA LEU A 6 6.83 -13.26 -2.59
C LEU A 6 5.71 -12.32 -2.15
N ASN A 7 4.46 -12.73 -2.36
CA ASN A 7 3.31 -12.10 -1.73
C ASN A 7 2.94 -12.86 -0.46
N ILE A 8 2.58 -12.11 0.57
CA ILE A 8 2.13 -12.64 1.86
C ILE A 8 0.73 -12.08 2.11
N GLY A 9 -0.24 -12.96 2.30
CA GLY A 9 -1.58 -12.59 2.74
C GLY A 9 -1.63 -12.53 4.25
N ILE A 10 -1.93 -11.36 4.80
CA ILE A 10 -2.10 -11.16 6.25
C ILE A 10 -3.55 -10.77 6.51
N GLY A 11 -4.23 -11.56 7.33
CA GLY A 11 -5.58 -11.27 7.81
C GLY A 11 -5.55 -10.65 9.20
N ILE A 12 -6.48 -9.74 9.47
CA ILE A 12 -6.74 -9.22 10.81
C ILE A 12 -8.09 -9.77 11.23
N ASP A 13 -8.13 -10.52 12.33
CA ASP A 13 -9.38 -11.08 12.84
C ASP A 13 -10.19 -10.06 13.65
N ASN A 14 -11.39 -10.48 14.09
CA ASN A 14 -12.31 -9.65 14.87
C ASN A 14 -11.78 -9.26 16.27
N PHE A 15 -10.64 -9.80 16.69
CA PHE A 15 -9.94 -9.43 17.93
C PHE A 15 -8.74 -8.50 17.66
N GLY A 16 -8.54 -8.08 16.41
CA GLY A 16 -7.41 -7.25 16.00
C GLY A 16 -6.10 -8.01 15.90
N SER A 17 -6.11 -9.34 15.91
CA SER A 17 -4.89 -10.15 15.80
C SER A 17 -4.53 -10.38 14.34
N SER A 18 -3.25 -10.17 14.01
CA SER A 18 -2.71 -10.41 12.66
C SER A 18 -2.30 -11.87 12.51
N GLN A 19 -2.72 -12.51 11.41
CA GLN A 19 -2.40 -13.89 11.09
C GLN A 19 -1.98 -14.03 9.61
N ASN A 20 -0.98 -14.85 9.35
CA ASN A 20 -0.59 -15.19 7.98
C ASN A 20 -1.60 -16.18 7.40
N LEU A 21 -2.28 -15.80 6.33
CA LEU A 21 -3.29 -16.60 5.66
C LEU A 21 -2.67 -17.46 4.55
N TRP A 22 -1.75 -16.90 3.78
CA TRP A 22 -1.12 -17.58 2.66
C TRP A 22 0.21 -16.94 2.26
N TYR A 23 0.98 -17.70 1.48
CA TYR A 23 2.21 -17.26 0.84
C TYR A 23 2.15 -17.64 -0.63
N ALA A 24 2.48 -16.71 -1.52
CA ALA A 24 2.46 -16.94 -2.95
C ALA A 24 3.80 -16.53 -3.57
N PHE A 25 4.51 -17.51 -4.14
CA PHE A 25 5.74 -17.27 -4.89
C PHE A 25 5.40 -17.01 -6.36
N HIS A 26 5.98 -15.96 -6.91
CA HIS A 26 5.62 -15.45 -8.21
C HIS A 26 6.80 -15.46 -9.16
N ALA A 27 6.60 -15.95 -10.38
CA ALA A 27 7.57 -15.78 -11.47
C ALA A 27 7.53 -14.37 -12.05
N THR A 28 6.36 -13.73 -12.05
CA THR A 28 6.06 -12.41 -12.63
C THR A 28 5.15 -11.60 -11.71
N LYS A 29 4.89 -10.31 -12.00
CA LYS A 29 3.94 -9.47 -11.26
C LYS A 29 2.76 -9.02 -12.13
N ASP A 30 2.22 -9.91 -12.95
CA ASP A 30 1.11 -9.59 -13.85
C ASP A 30 -0.27 -9.69 -13.15
N ILE A 31 -1.29 -9.17 -13.84
CA ILE A 31 -2.68 -9.16 -13.37
C ILE A 31 -3.21 -10.59 -13.20
N ALA A 32 -2.94 -11.48 -14.16
CA ALA A 32 -3.49 -12.84 -14.15
C ALA A 32 -3.04 -13.63 -12.92
N LEU A 33 -1.81 -13.40 -12.47
CA LEU A 33 -1.29 -14.02 -11.25
C LEU A 33 -1.95 -13.46 -9.99
N GLN A 34 -2.23 -12.16 -9.92
CA GLN A 34 -2.95 -11.57 -8.79
C GLN A 34 -4.42 -12.04 -8.76
N ASP A 35 -5.06 -12.16 -9.92
CA ASP A 35 -6.39 -12.76 -10.03
C ASP A 35 -6.41 -14.17 -9.43
N TRP A 36 -5.42 -14.99 -9.81
CA TRP A 36 -5.29 -16.36 -9.32
C TRP A 36 -5.09 -16.41 -7.79
N VAL A 37 -4.20 -15.59 -7.22
CA VAL A 37 -3.98 -15.53 -5.77
C VAL A 37 -5.26 -15.21 -5.02
N LEU A 38 -5.98 -14.17 -5.46
CA LEU A 38 -7.22 -13.75 -4.81
C LEU A 38 -8.31 -14.81 -4.97
N ALA A 39 -8.41 -15.45 -6.13
CA ALA A 39 -9.37 -16.53 -6.36
C ALA A 39 -9.07 -17.73 -5.45
N SER A 40 -7.81 -18.16 -5.36
CA SER A 40 -7.39 -19.24 -4.46
C SER A 40 -7.64 -18.90 -3.00
N HIS A 41 -7.48 -17.64 -2.59
CA HIS A 41 -7.87 -17.20 -1.25
C HIS A 41 -9.38 -17.39 -1.02
N LEU A 42 -10.22 -16.97 -1.96
CA LEU A 42 -11.68 -17.10 -1.87
C LEU A 42 -12.18 -18.54 -1.88
N GLU A 43 -11.44 -19.48 -2.48
CA GLU A 43 -11.78 -20.91 -2.41
C GLU A 43 -11.67 -21.46 -0.97
N THR A 44 -10.82 -20.84 -0.15
CA THR A 44 -10.59 -21.24 1.24
C THR A 44 -11.30 -20.34 2.26
N ALA A 45 -11.63 -19.11 1.87
CA ALA A 45 -12.34 -18.17 2.70
C ALA A 45 -13.84 -18.39 2.58
N GLU A 46 -14.56 -18.44 3.70
CA GLU A 46 -16.03 -18.55 3.68
C GLU A 46 -16.67 -17.32 3.05
N HIS A 47 -16.03 -16.15 3.20
CA HIS A 47 -16.47 -14.86 2.71
C HIS A 47 -15.28 -14.02 2.20
N PRO A 48 -15.49 -13.15 1.21
CA PRO A 48 -14.50 -12.15 0.84
C PRO A 48 -14.24 -11.20 2.03
N PRO A 49 -13.04 -10.60 2.14
CA PRO A 49 -12.75 -9.64 3.19
C PRO A 49 -13.58 -8.37 3.00
N ASP A 50 -13.98 -7.71 4.08
CA ASP A 50 -14.64 -6.39 4.00
C ASP A 50 -13.69 -5.31 3.46
N VAL A 51 -12.40 -5.41 3.80
CA VAL A 51 -11.37 -4.45 3.43
C VAL A 51 -10.15 -5.21 2.89
N PHE A 52 -9.64 -4.76 1.74
CA PHE A 52 -8.40 -5.24 1.16
C PHE A 52 -7.35 -4.13 1.17
N LEU A 53 -6.16 -4.41 1.72
CA LEU A 53 -5.05 -3.47 1.82
C LEU A 53 -3.90 -3.95 0.94
N SER A 54 -3.43 -3.11 0.02
CA SER A 54 -2.30 -3.46 -0.86
C SER A 54 -1.36 -2.28 -1.14
N ASP A 55 -0.26 -2.51 -1.84
CA ASP A 55 0.48 -1.42 -2.48
C ASP A 55 -0.32 -0.82 -3.67
N CYS A 56 0.25 0.18 -4.33
CA CYS A 56 -0.36 0.83 -5.51
C CYS A 56 0.00 0.11 -6.83
N ALA A 57 0.31 -1.19 -6.80
CA ALA A 57 0.59 -1.94 -8.03
C ALA A 57 -0.69 -2.12 -8.85
N LEU A 58 -0.61 -1.80 -10.15
CA LEU A 58 -1.74 -1.92 -11.08
C LEU A 58 -2.33 -3.34 -11.13
N SER A 59 -1.48 -4.36 -10.96
CA SER A 59 -1.90 -5.77 -10.91
C SER A 59 -2.81 -6.06 -9.73
N LEU A 60 -2.52 -5.49 -8.56
CA LEU A 60 -3.32 -5.65 -7.35
C LEU A 60 -4.61 -4.85 -7.40
N ILE A 61 -4.56 -3.60 -7.89
CA ILE A 61 -5.75 -2.76 -8.10
C ILE A 61 -6.72 -3.46 -9.06
N SER A 62 -6.21 -3.92 -10.20
CA SER A 62 -7.04 -4.58 -11.23
C SER A 62 -7.58 -5.93 -10.74
N GLY A 63 -6.74 -6.73 -10.07
CA GLY A 63 -7.17 -8.02 -9.54
C GLY A 63 -8.18 -7.91 -8.40
N CYS A 64 -8.02 -6.92 -7.52
CA CYS A 64 -9.00 -6.62 -6.46
C CYS A 64 -10.36 -6.25 -7.07
N ALA A 65 -10.38 -5.30 -8.01
CA ALA A 65 -11.60 -4.84 -8.66
C ALA A 65 -12.33 -5.96 -9.43
N LYS A 66 -11.61 -6.98 -9.89
CA LYS A 66 -12.16 -8.12 -10.61
C LYS A 66 -12.63 -9.24 -9.68
N THR A 67 -11.82 -9.63 -8.70
CA THR A 67 -12.00 -10.87 -7.92
C THR A 67 -12.74 -10.65 -6.60
N ILE A 68 -12.55 -9.49 -5.97
CA ILE A 68 -13.21 -9.10 -4.71
C ILE A 68 -13.85 -7.71 -4.84
N PRO A 69 -14.77 -7.50 -5.80
CA PRO A 69 -15.29 -6.17 -6.15
C PRO A 69 -16.10 -5.49 -5.05
N LEU A 70 -16.52 -6.24 -4.02
CA LEU A 70 -17.30 -5.72 -2.90
C LEU A 70 -16.43 -5.32 -1.71
N SER A 71 -15.15 -5.69 -1.72
CA SER A 71 -14.20 -5.29 -0.68
C SER A 71 -13.81 -3.82 -0.86
N LEU A 72 -13.74 -3.07 0.24
CA LEU A 72 -13.16 -1.74 0.22
C LEU A 72 -11.64 -1.85 -0.01
N HIS A 73 -11.18 -1.39 -1.17
CA HIS A 73 -9.75 -1.38 -1.49
C HIS A 73 -9.08 -0.11 -0.97
N LEU A 74 -8.06 -0.27 -0.12
CA LEU A 74 -7.27 0.82 0.44
C LEU A 74 -5.77 0.57 0.21
N PHE A 75 -4.99 1.65 0.12
CA PHE A 75 -3.54 1.53 0.06
C PHE A 75 -2.93 1.35 1.45
N CYS A 76 -1.97 0.44 1.53
CA CYS A 76 -1.32 0.06 2.77
C CYS A 76 -0.35 1.17 3.24
N LEU A 77 -0.62 1.72 4.43
CA LEU A 77 0.21 2.74 5.05
C LEU A 77 1.66 2.30 5.28
N HIS A 78 1.87 1.01 5.56
CA HIS A 78 3.22 0.47 5.73
C HIS A 78 4.04 0.57 4.43
N HIS A 79 3.43 0.22 3.29
CA HIS A 79 4.08 0.36 1.98
C HIS A 79 4.27 1.83 1.60
N LEU A 80 3.30 2.69 1.89
CA LEU A 80 3.45 4.13 1.66
C LEU A 80 4.64 4.70 2.46
N ASN A 81 4.70 4.43 3.76
CA ASN A 81 5.81 4.85 4.62
C ASN A 81 7.16 4.31 4.13
N GLY A 82 7.21 3.02 3.77
CA GLY A 82 8.41 2.37 3.25
C GLY A 82 8.90 3.01 1.95
N ASN A 83 7.99 3.29 1.01
CA ASN A 83 8.32 3.93 -0.25
C ASN A 83 8.85 5.35 -0.05
N VAL A 84 8.15 6.15 0.76
CA VAL A 84 8.54 7.53 1.05
C VAL A 84 9.90 7.58 1.75
N THR A 85 10.13 6.71 2.74
CA THR A 85 11.40 6.60 3.45
C THR A 85 12.53 6.18 2.52
N THR A 86 12.35 5.10 1.75
CA THR A 86 13.39 4.54 0.89
C THR A 86 13.84 5.52 -0.19
N ASN A 87 12.90 6.28 -0.77
CA ASN A 87 13.21 7.14 -1.91
C ASN A 87 13.61 8.56 -1.52
N LEU A 88 13.18 9.07 -0.36
CA LEU A 88 13.37 10.48 -0.01
C LEU A 88 14.28 10.72 1.20
N GLN A 89 14.39 9.77 2.13
CA GLN A 89 15.15 10.00 3.37
C GLN A 89 16.61 10.36 3.12
N ALA A 90 17.28 9.63 2.21
CA ALA A 90 18.68 9.88 1.89
C ALA A 90 18.89 11.28 1.27
N SER A 91 17.99 11.68 0.37
CA SER A 91 18.06 12.97 -0.32
C SER A 91 17.71 14.16 0.58
N LEU A 92 16.78 13.97 1.52
CA LEU A 92 16.36 15.02 2.47
C LEU A 92 17.33 15.17 3.64
N GLY A 93 18.06 14.10 4.00
CA GLY A 93 19.09 14.14 5.04
C GLY A 93 18.56 14.73 6.35
N PRO A 94 19.13 15.85 6.87
CA PRO A 94 18.67 16.48 8.10
C PRO A 94 17.21 16.92 8.11
N GLU A 95 16.64 17.26 6.96
CA GLU A 95 15.24 17.72 6.83
C GLU A 95 14.23 16.58 6.87
N TRP A 96 14.68 15.31 6.84
CA TRP A 96 13.81 14.14 6.82
C TRP A 96 12.75 14.15 7.93
N THR A 97 13.14 14.49 9.16
CA THR A 97 12.21 14.48 10.30
C THR A 97 11.10 15.53 10.12
N ASN A 98 11.44 16.71 9.62
CA ASN A 98 10.47 17.77 9.34
C ASN A 98 9.55 17.36 8.18
N PHE A 99 10.14 16.87 7.09
CA PHE A 99 9.40 16.37 5.93
C PHE A 99 8.42 15.26 6.32
N ALA A 100 8.86 14.24 7.07
CA ALA A 100 8.02 13.12 7.45
C ALA A 100 6.82 13.57 8.29
N ARG A 101 7.02 14.51 9.22
CA ARG A 101 5.93 15.12 9.99
C ARG A 101 4.94 15.83 9.07
N ASP A 102 5.43 16.68 8.19
CA ASP A 102 4.58 17.49 7.31
C ASP A 102 3.86 16.61 6.27
N PHE A 103 4.51 15.54 5.80
CA PHE A 103 3.94 14.54 4.90
C PHE A 103 2.73 13.84 5.54
N TRP A 104 2.88 13.38 6.79
CA TRP A 104 1.78 12.75 7.50
C TRP A 104 0.68 13.74 7.90
N ALA A 105 1.02 15.02 8.12
CA ALA A 105 0.02 16.06 8.32
C ALA A 105 -0.81 16.28 7.03
N ALA A 106 -0.17 16.31 5.86
CA ALA A 106 -0.88 16.37 4.58
C ALA A 106 -1.76 15.13 4.37
N TYR A 107 -1.22 13.93 4.59
CA TYR A 107 -1.97 12.68 4.44
C TYR A 107 -3.22 12.63 5.34
N CYS A 108 -3.13 13.16 6.55
CA CYS A 108 -4.23 13.23 7.52
C CYS A 108 -5.09 14.50 7.42
N ALA A 109 -5.01 15.25 6.32
CA ALA A 109 -5.79 16.46 6.13
C ALA A 109 -7.30 16.21 6.26
N VAL A 110 -8.00 17.16 6.90
CA VAL A 110 -9.46 17.04 7.18
C VAL A 110 -10.36 17.39 6.00
N SER A 111 -9.78 17.94 4.93
CA SER A 111 -10.48 18.31 3.69
C SER A 111 -9.49 18.32 2.51
N LEU A 112 -10.04 18.31 1.29
CA LEU A 112 -9.23 18.42 0.06
C LEU A 112 -8.48 19.75 -0.02
N ASP A 113 -9.14 20.88 0.27
CA ASP A 113 -8.47 22.19 0.27
C ASP A 113 -7.29 22.25 1.27
N ASN A 114 -7.45 21.61 2.43
CA ASN A 114 -6.38 21.52 3.42
C ASN A 114 -5.26 20.57 2.97
N PHE A 115 -5.61 19.48 2.28
CA PHE A 115 -4.63 18.59 1.65
C PHE A 115 -3.82 19.35 0.61
N ASP A 116 -4.46 20.05 -0.31
CA ASP A 116 -3.81 20.80 -1.39
C ASP A 116 -2.84 21.85 -0.82
N HIS A 117 -3.26 22.58 0.22
CA HIS A 117 -2.39 23.55 0.88
C HIS A 117 -1.15 22.91 1.53
N LEU A 118 -1.33 21.81 2.25
CA LEU A 118 -0.23 21.10 2.92
C LEU A 118 0.69 20.40 1.90
N PHE A 119 0.12 19.92 0.80
CA PHE A 119 0.87 19.30 -0.29
C PHE A 119 1.70 20.33 -1.06
N ASP A 120 1.15 21.51 -1.36
CA ASP A 120 1.89 22.63 -1.93
C ASP A 120 3.03 23.09 -1.02
N HIS A 121 2.80 23.12 0.30
CA HIS A 121 3.86 23.38 1.27
C HIS A 121 4.99 22.33 1.16
N LEU A 122 4.66 21.04 1.08
CA LEU A 122 5.66 19.98 0.91
C LEU A 122 6.50 20.17 -0.37
N CYS A 123 5.83 20.45 -1.50
CA CYS A 123 6.50 20.62 -2.80
C CYS A 123 7.40 21.87 -2.83
N THR A 124 7.08 22.91 -2.07
CA THR A 124 7.85 24.16 -2.05
C THR A 124 8.98 24.17 -1.02
N HIS A 125 8.77 23.57 0.16
CA HIS A 125 9.74 23.60 1.27
C HIS A 125 10.77 22.48 1.22
N TYR A 126 10.45 21.37 0.55
CA TYR A 126 11.37 20.25 0.36
C TYR A 126 11.68 20.05 -1.13
N PRO A 127 12.29 21.05 -1.79
CA PRO A 127 12.53 21.00 -3.23
C PRO A 127 13.49 19.86 -3.57
N PHE A 128 13.10 19.08 -4.58
CA PHE A 128 13.92 18.01 -5.12
C PHE A 128 15.19 18.60 -5.76
N THR A 129 16.38 18.23 -5.28
CA THR A 129 17.54 18.08 -6.16
C THR A 129 17.46 16.70 -6.77
N ILE A 130 16.95 16.61 -8.00
CA ILE A 130 17.06 15.42 -8.86
C ILE A 130 18.48 15.36 -9.41
#